data_AF-A0A7H9ELX8-F1
#
_entry.id   AF-A0A7H9ELX8-F1
#
_cell.length_a   1.000
_cell.length_b   1.000
_cell.length_c   1.000
_cell.angle_alpha   90.00
_cell.angle_beta   90.00
_cell.angle_gamma   90.00
#
_symmetry.space_group_name_H-M   'P 1'
#
loop_
_entity.id
_entity.type
_entity.pdbx_description
1 polymer ?
#
loop_
_entity_poly.entity_id
_entity_poly.type
_entity_poly.pdbx_seq_one_letter_code
_entity_poly.pdbx_strand_id
1 'polypeptide(L)'
;MRKHNRPRRRGLIGLLLLAIVILGGVWLYQRDPLALPYEARGMRPLTTKSWQQSSMTKDYPNLSRHPNMWILVSTKRQRVYLIDGHKTIYEMYCSTGAKNQATPTGTFHIQGEKGQSFFNPSSGEGANFWVSFKNHGEYLFHSVPINDQGQYIVAEAQDLGKVARSHGCVRLSIPDAQWFFQNIPYNTKVVIR
;
A
#
# COMPACT_ATOMS: atom_id res chain seq x y z
N MET A 1 14.05 -83.11 -25.33
CA MET A 1 12.64 -82.72 -25.60
C MET A 1 12.09 -81.88 -24.45
N ARG A 2 11.26 -80.88 -24.77
CA ARG A 2 10.74 -79.78 -23.92
C ARG A 2 10.01 -80.22 -22.63
N LYS A 3 10.10 -79.39 -21.58
CA LYS A 3 8.98 -78.71 -20.86
C LYS A 3 9.57 -77.79 -19.76
N HIS A 4 9.53 -76.48 -19.91
CA HIS A 4 8.52 -75.55 -19.36
C HIS A 4 8.36 -75.56 -17.84
N ASN A 5 8.81 -74.48 -17.19
CA ASN A 5 8.07 -73.84 -16.09
C ASN A 5 8.43 -72.34 -16.01
N ARG A 6 7.40 -71.47 -16.09
CA ARG A 6 7.43 -70.02 -15.78
C ARG A 6 7.31 -69.83 -14.24
N PRO A 7 7.14 -68.63 -13.64
CA PRO A 7 7.24 -67.23 -14.13
C PRO A 7 8.02 -66.29 -13.18
N ARG A 8 8.24 -65.02 -13.56
CA ARG A 8 7.98 -63.89 -12.65
C ARG A 8 7.81 -62.57 -13.42
N ARG A 9 6.65 -61.96 -13.20
CA ARG A 9 6.23 -60.63 -13.67
C ARG A 9 7.12 -59.53 -13.08
N ARG A 10 7.55 -58.59 -13.91
CA ARG A 10 7.78 -57.16 -13.60
C ARG A 10 7.49 -56.43 -14.92
N GLY A 11 6.35 -55.77 -15.09
CA GLY A 11 5.96 -54.55 -14.41
C GLY A 11 6.11 -53.41 -15.41
N LEU A 12 5.01 -53.04 -16.06
CA LEU A 12 4.87 -51.81 -16.85
C LEU A 12 4.93 -50.58 -15.90
N ILE A 13 4.96 -49.38 -16.49
CA ILE A 13 4.96 -48.01 -15.91
C ILE A 13 6.38 -47.41 -15.99
N GLY A 14 6.70 -46.43 -16.82
CA GLY A 14 5.87 -45.43 -17.49
C GLY A 14 6.13 -44.04 -16.88
N LEU A 15 6.77 -43.17 -17.66
CA LEU A 15 6.74 -41.70 -17.64
C LEU A 15 7.26 -40.91 -16.40
N LEU A 16 8.29 -40.10 -16.69
CA LEU A 16 8.37 -38.65 -16.44
C LEU A 16 7.85 -38.11 -15.09
N LEU A 17 8.79 -37.79 -14.18
CA LEU A 17 8.59 -36.77 -13.16
C LEU A 17 9.69 -35.72 -13.24
N LEU A 18 9.67 -34.97 -14.34
CA LEU A 18 10.47 -33.75 -14.51
C LEU A 18 9.54 -32.55 -14.74
N ALA A 19 8.57 -32.30 -13.85
CA ALA A 19 7.66 -31.15 -14.01
C ALA A 19 6.85 -30.72 -12.76
N ILE A 20 7.35 -30.84 -11.52
CA ILE A 20 6.55 -30.40 -10.33
C ILE A 20 7.32 -29.44 -9.40
N VAL A 21 8.24 -28.63 -9.93
CA VAL A 21 8.83 -27.53 -9.12
C VAL A 21 8.56 -26.13 -9.68
N ILE A 22 8.16 -26.01 -10.95
CA ILE A 22 7.94 -24.69 -11.57
C ILE A 22 6.48 -24.19 -11.40
N LEU A 23 5.50 -25.08 -11.22
CA LEU A 23 4.09 -24.68 -11.09
C LEU A 23 3.69 -24.18 -9.70
N GLY A 24 4.38 -24.60 -8.63
CA GLY A 24 4.06 -24.17 -7.27
C GLY A 24 4.48 -22.72 -6.96
N GLY A 25 5.57 -22.25 -7.58
CA GLY A 25 6.09 -20.90 -7.34
C GLY A 25 5.25 -19.79 -7.97
N VAL A 26 4.60 -20.07 -9.11
CA VAL A 26 3.82 -19.07 -9.85
C VAL A 26 2.42 -18.88 -9.26
N TRP A 27 1.84 -19.91 -8.62
CA TRP A 27 0.47 -19.86 -8.11
C TRP A 27 0.31 -19.04 -6.82
N LEU A 28 1.37 -18.92 -6.01
CA LEU A 28 1.35 -18.13 -4.78
C LEU A 28 1.55 -16.62 -5.01
N TYR A 29 2.19 -16.23 -6.12
CA TYR A 29 2.48 -14.82 -6.42
C TYR A 29 1.27 -14.02 -6.94
N GLN A 30 0.23 -14.69 -7.43
CA GLN A 30 -0.89 -14.02 -8.10
C GLN A 30 -1.98 -13.48 -7.15
N ARG A 31 -1.84 -13.67 -5.82
CA ARG A 31 -2.88 -13.28 -4.85
C ARG A 31 -2.50 -12.18 -3.88
N ASP A 32 -1.21 -11.98 -3.58
CA ASP A 32 -0.79 -10.90 -2.69
C ASP A 32 -0.25 -9.69 -3.50
N PRO A 33 -0.95 -8.54 -3.52
CA PRO A 33 -0.44 -7.32 -4.16
C PRO A 33 0.90 -6.84 -3.57
N LEU A 34 1.31 -7.38 -2.41
CA LEU A 34 2.61 -7.14 -1.80
C LEU A 34 3.73 -8.07 -2.29
N ALA A 35 3.45 -9.10 -3.09
CA ALA A 35 4.40 -10.16 -3.43
C ALA A 35 5.59 -9.70 -4.30
N LEU A 36 5.44 -8.68 -5.15
CA LEU A 36 6.55 -8.24 -6.02
C LEU A 36 7.67 -7.54 -5.22
N PRO A 37 8.97 -7.80 -5.53
CA PRO A 37 10.09 -7.09 -4.95
C PRO A 37 9.96 -5.58 -5.16
N TYR A 38 10.34 -4.80 -4.15
CA TYR A 38 10.09 -3.36 -4.06
C TYR A 38 10.75 -2.54 -5.18
N GLU A 39 11.99 -2.89 -5.54
CA GLU A 39 12.80 -2.18 -6.53
C GLU A 39 12.25 -2.27 -7.97
N ALA A 40 11.40 -3.26 -8.28
CA ALA A 40 10.86 -3.46 -9.63
C ALA A 40 9.63 -2.58 -9.96
N ARG A 41 9.21 -1.69 -9.04
CA ARG A 41 7.89 -1.05 -9.12
C ARG A 41 7.85 0.36 -9.70
N GLY A 42 8.99 0.99 -9.99
CA GLY A 42 9.05 2.39 -10.46
C GLY A 42 8.81 3.43 -9.35
N MET A 43 9.09 3.05 -8.10
CA MET A 43 9.17 3.98 -6.98
C MET A 43 10.40 4.88 -7.11
N ARG A 44 10.29 6.15 -6.74
CA ARG A 44 11.47 7.01 -6.56
C ARG A 44 12.26 6.53 -5.35
N PRO A 45 13.61 6.52 -5.37
CA PRO A 45 14.39 6.20 -4.17
C PRO A 45 14.03 7.10 -2.98
N LEU A 46 14.06 6.54 -1.77
CA LEU A 46 13.86 7.32 -0.55
C LEU A 46 15.02 8.28 -0.31
N THR A 47 14.70 9.55 -0.08
CA THR A 47 15.65 10.62 0.24
C THR A 47 15.06 11.51 1.33
N THR A 48 15.83 12.50 1.81
CA THR A 48 15.33 13.53 2.73
C THR A 48 14.33 14.50 2.07
N LYS A 49 14.17 14.45 0.74
CA LYS A 49 13.22 15.28 -0.02
C LYS A 49 12.04 14.49 -0.59
N SER A 50 11.91 13.21 -0.28
CA SER A 50 10.82 12.37 -0.82
C SER A 50 9.43 12.90 -0.50
N TRP A 51 9.25 13.63 0.61
CA TRP A 51 7.97 14.26 0.97
C TRP A 51 7.56 15.41 0.04
N GLN A 52 8.46 15.93 -0.79
CA GLN A 52 8.20 17.02 -1.75
C GLN A 52 7.90 16.50 -3.16
N GLN A 53 7.95 15.18 -3.38
CA GLN A 53 7.82 14.57 -4.70
C GLN A 53 6.76 13.47 -4.70
N SER A 54 6.17 13.19 -5.86
CA SER A 54 5.34 12.00 -6.04
C SER A 54 6.14 10.75 -5.70
N SER A 55 5.51 9.75 -5.10
CA SER A 55 6.22 8.53 -4.69
C SER A 55 6.75 7.69 -5.85
N MET A 56 6.05 7.69 -6.99
CA MET A 56 6.49 7.00 -8.20
C MET A 56 7.02 7.98 -9.26
N THR A 57 7.83 7.45 -10.17
CA THR A 57 8.30 8.20 -11.34
C THR A 57 7.25 8.30 -12.45
N LYS A 58 6.30 7.36 -12.49
CA LYS A 58 5.17 7.36 -13.42
C LYS A 58 4.05 8.30 -12.98
N ASP A 59 3.20 8.66 -13.93
CA ASP A 59 2.01 9.47 -13.68
C ASP A 59 1.01 8.76 -12.76
N TYR A 60 0.21 9.56 -12.06
CA TYR A 60 -0.92 9.05 -11.29
C TYR A 60 -1.97 8.39 -12.20
N PRO A 61 -2.67 7.34 -11.72
CA PRO A 61 -3.65 6.63 -12.53
C PRO A 61 -4.89 7.49 -12.79
N ASN A 62 -5.47 7.37 -13.98
CA ASN A 62 -6.79 7.90 -14.27
C ASN A 62 -7.87 6.98 -13.69
N LEU A 63 -8.52 7.41 -12.61
CA LEU A 63 -9.48 6.60 -11.85
C LEU A 63 -10.78 6.29 -12.60
N SER A 64 -11.13 7.04 -13.65
CA SER A 64 -12.29 6.70 -14.48
C SER A 64 -12.12 5.35 -15.21
N ARG A 65 -10.86 4.91 -15.38
CA ARG A 65 -10.51 3.60 -15.96
C ARG A 65 -10.46 2.47 -14.94
N HIS A 66 -10.63 2.78 -13.65
CA HIS A 66 -10.48 1.85 -12.53
C HIS A 66 -11.64 1.98 -11.53
N PRO A 67 -12.91 1.86 -11.96
CA PRO A 67 -14.07 2.18 -11.11
C PRO A 67 -14.20 1.30 -9.85
N ASN A 68 -13.53 0.14 -9.81
CA ASN A 68 -13.55 -0.80 -8.71
C ASN A 68 -12.25 -0.79 -7.88
N MET A 69 -11.41 0.24 -8.03
CA MET A 69 -10.15 0.30 -7.28
C MET A 69 -10.41 0.44 -5.78
N TRP A 70 -9.47 -0.07 -5.00
CA TRP A 70 -9.49 0.02 -3.55
C TRP A 70 -8.08 0.32 -3.03
N ILE A 71 -8.00 0.70 -1.76
CA ILE A 71 -6.79 1.17 -1.12
C ILE A 71 -6.32 0.13 -0.12
N LEU A 72 -5.03 -0.22 -0.17
CA LEU A 72 -4.36 -0.99 0.88
C LEU A 72 -3.32 -0.11 1.56
N VAL A 73 -3.37 0.00 2.88
CA VAL A 73 -2.32 0.61 3.69
C VAL A 73 -1.55 -0.52 4.38
N SER A 74 -0.23 -0.56 4.15
CA SER A 74 0.67 -1.45 4.87
C SER A 74 1.45 -0.67 5.91
N THR A 75 1.07 -0.84 7.17
CA THR A 75 1.79 -0.31 8.35
C THR A 75 3.18 -0.94 8.47
N LYS A 76 3.37 -2.19 8.06
CA LYS A 76 4.71 -2.81 8.06
C LYS A 76 5.64 -2.20 7.02
N ARG A 77 5.13 -1.91 5.82
CA ARG A 77 5.95 -1.39 4.70
C ARG A 77 5.99 0.13 4.64
N GLN A 78 5.13 0.82 5.40
CA GLN A 78 4.94 2.27 5.33
C GLN A 78 4.58 2.70 3.89
N ARG A 79 3.57 2.03 3.33
CA ARG A 79 3.09 2.25 1.96
C ARG A 79 1.57 2.27 1.89
N VAL A 80 1.06 3.06 0.95
CA VAL A 80 -0.32 3.01 0.46
C VAL A 80 -0.31 2.48 -0.97
N TYR A 81 -1.21 1.56 -1.29
CA TYR A 81 -1.35 0.95 -2.60
C TYR A 81 -2.73 1.26 -3.14
N LEU A 82 -2.80 1.71 -4.39
CA LEU A 82 -4.03 1.72 -5.16
C LEU A 82 -4.09 0.42 -5.96
N ILE A 83 -5.16 -0.34 -5.77
CA ILE A 83 -5.29 -1.70 -6.31
C ILE A 83 -6.55 -1.77 -7.16
N ASP A 84 -6.42 -2.27 -8.38
CA ASP A 84 -7.55 -2.63 -9.25
C ASP A 84 -7.51 -4.14 -9.51
N GLY A 85 -8.55 -4.85 -9.06
CA GLY A 85 -8.55 -6.32 -8.97
C GLY A 85 -7.38 -6.83 -8.12
N HIS A 86 -6.41 -7.48 -8.76
CA HIS A 86 -5.18 -8.00 -8.13
C HIS A 86 -3.93 -7.17 -8.47
N LYS A 87 -4.09 -6.09 -9.24
CA LYS A 87 -2.97 -5.30 -9.74
C LYS A 87 -2.81 -4.03 -8.93
N THR A 88 -1.62 -3.80 -8.40
CA THR A 88 -1.22 -2.48 -7.89
C THR A 88 -1.06 -1.52 -9.07
N ILE A 89 -1.94 -0.53 -9.15
CA ILE A 89 -1.92 0.50 -10.19
C ILE A 89 -1.09 1.72 -9.78
N TYR A 90 -0.93 1.98 -8.48
CA TYR A 90 -0.02 3.02 -7.95
C TYR A 90 0.41 2.68 -6.51
N GLU A 91 1.56 3.19 -6.09
CA GLU A 91 2.12 3.01 -4.75
C GLU A 91 2.62 4.36 -4.21
N MET A 92 2.30 4.66 -2.96
CA MET A 92 2.70 5.88 -2.26
C MET A 92 3.51 5.53 -1.01
N TYR A 93 4.55 6.29 -0.74
CA TYR A 93 5.16 6.38 0.58
C TYR A 93 4.16 6.90 1.58
N CYS A 94 4.10 6.30 2.75
CA CYS A 94 3.35 6.86 3.86
C CYS A 94 4.10 6.79 5.19
N SER A 95 3.64 7.56 6.18
CA SER A 95 3.98 7.36 7.57
C SER A 95 2.71 7.19 8.40
N THR A 96 2.48 5.98 8.91
CA THR A 96 1.31 5.65 9.75
C THR A 96 1.55 6.01 11.21
N GLY A 97 0.56 5.75 12.07
CA GLY A 97 0.62 5.98 13.50
C GLY A 97 1.74 5.21 14.20
N ALA A 98 2.46 5.88 15.11
CA ALA A 98 3.47 5.26 15.95
C ALA A 98 2.87 4.17 16.86
N LYS A 99 3.69 3.29 17.46
CA LYS A 99 3.20 2.11 18.21
C LYS A 99 2.17 2.44 19.31
N ASN A 100 2.35 3.54 20.03
CA ASN A 100 1.46 4.00 21.10
C ASN A 100 0.25 4.80 20.59
N GLN A 101 0.21 5.11 19.30
CA GLN A 101 -0.84 5.87 18.62
C GLN A 101 -1.09 5.25 17.24
N ALA A 102 -1.26 3.92 17.23
CA ALA A 102 -1.23 3.13 16.01
C ALA A 102 -2.41 3.48 15.11
N THR A 103 -2.17 3.52 13.80
CA THR A 103 -3.26 3.55 12.83
C THR A 103 -4.09 2.27 13.00
N PRO A 104 -5.42 2.37 13.15
CA PRO A 104 -6.27 1.20 13.37
C PRO A 104 -6.21 0.27 12.15
N THR A 105 -6.04 -1.03 12.40
CA THR A 105 -6.12 -2.05 11.36
C THR A 105 -7.58 -2.45 11.12
N GLY A 106 -7.88 -2.92 9.92
CA GLY A 106 -9.24 -3.32 9.55
C GLY A 106 -9.64 -2.90 8.14
N THR A 107 -10.95 -2.96 7.88
CA THR A 107 -11.55 -2.48 6.63
C THR A 107 -12.42 -1.26 6.93
N PHE A 108 -12.17 -0.20 6.19
CA PHE A 108 -12.82 1.10 6.29
C PHE A 108 -13.25 1.57 4.90
N HIS A 109 -13.88 2.73 4.84
CA HIS A 109 -14.23 3.39 3.59
C HIS A 109 -13.92 4.88 3.70
N ILE A 110 -13.49 5.48 2.60
CA ILE A 110 -13.32 6.92 2.52
C ILE A 110 -14.65 7.60 2.85
N GLN A 111 -14.61 8.54 3.78
CA GLN A 111 -15.77 9.29 4.25
C GLN A 111 -15.89 10.62 3.48
N GLY A 112 -16.98 11.35 3.70
CA GLY A 112 -17.29 12.57 2.93
C GLY A 112 -16.43 13.76 3.35
N GLU A 113 -15.87 13.73 4.56
CA GLU A 113 -15.12 14.83 5.14
C GLU A 113 -13.72 14.91 4.54
N LYS A 114 -13.41 16.08 3.99
CA LYS A 114 -12.09 16.44 3.50
C LYS A 114 -11.89 17.95 3.55
N GLY A 115 -10.64 18.41 3.55
CA GLY A 115 -10.34 19.84 3.55
C GLY A 115 -8.92 20.17 3.13
N GLN A 116 -8.70 21.46 2.84
CA GLN A 116 -7.41 21.95 2.36
C GLN A 116 -6.33 21.94 3.45
N SER A 117 -6.71 22.25 4.68
CA SER A 117 -5.81 22.28 5.83
C SER A 117 -6.57 22.05 7.13
N PHE A 118 -5.87 21.64 8.17
CA PHE A 118 -6.33 21.65 9.56
C PHE A 118 -5.15 21.93 10.49
N PHE A 119 -5.45 22.36 11.71
CA PHE A 119 -4.47 22.47 12.79
C PHE A 119 -5.08 21.95 14.09
N ASN A 120 -4.35 21.11 14.81
CA ASN A 120 -4.75 20.60 16.12
C ASN A 120 -3.84 21.19 17.22
N PRO A 121 -4.34 22.13 18.03
CA PRO A 121 -3.56 22.72 19.12
C PRO A 121 -3.07 21.71 20.15
N SER A 122 -3.80 20.60 20.37
CA SER A 122 -3.40 19.59 21.37
C SER A 122 -2.16 18.81 20.97
N SER A 123 -1.95 18.59 19.66
CA SER A 123 -0.72 17.96 19.16
C SER A 123 0.33 18.98 18.70
N GLY A 124 -0.04 20.24 18.53
CA GLY A 124 0.83 21.27 17.94
C GLY A 124 1.10 21.07 16.44
N GLU A 125 0.32 20.20 15.79
CA GLU A 125 0.50 19.81 14.39
C GLU A 125 -0.79 20.05 13.60
N GLY A 126 -0.61 20.45 12.35
CA GLY A 126 -1.62 20.43 11.32
C GLY A 126 -1.19 19.59 10.13
N ALA A 127 -1.99 19.59 9.07
CA ALA A 127 -1.57 19.13 7.75
C ALA A 127 -2.47 19.67 6.64
N ASN A 128 -2.03 19.49 5.40
CA ASN A 128 -2.76 19.87 4.21
C ASN A 128 -3.40 18.65 3.52
N PHE A 129 -4.41 18.91 2.67
CA PHE A 129 -5.06 17.93 1.80
C PHE A 129 -5.59 16.69 2.53
N TRP A 130 -6.38 16.91 3.57
CA TRP A 130 -6.85 15.82 4.41
C TRP A 130 -8.14 15.18 3.89
N VAL A 131 -8.26 13.86 4.03
CA VAL A 131 -9.44 13.05 3.67
C VAL A 131 -9.72 12.05 4.79
N SER A 132 -10.95 12.04 5.31
CA SER A 132 -11.35 11.14 6.40
C SER A 132 -11.60 9.71 5.91
N PHE A 133 -11.21 8.73 6.71
CA PHE A 133 -11.54 7.31 6.47
C PHE A 133 -12.18 6.62 7.68
N LYS A 134 -12.16 7.23 8.86
CA LYS A 134 -12.78 6.67 10.07
C LYS A 134 -13.10 7.78 11.08
N ASN A 135 -14.22 7.61 11.78
CA ASN A 135 -14.69 8.47 12.87
C ASN A 135 -14.90 9.94 12.47
N HIS A 136 -15.23 10.22 11.20
CA HIS A 136 -15.70 11.52 10.72
C HIS A 136 -14.76 12.68 11.07
N GLY A 137 -13.50 12.57 10.65
CA GLY A 137 -12.48 13.61 10.83
C GLY A 137 -11.38 13.28 11.83
N GLU A 138 -11.48 12.16 12.57
CA GLU A 138 -10.45 11.76 13.53
C GLU A 138 -9.26 11.04 12.85
N TYR A 139 -9.54 10.13 11.91
CA TYR A 139 -8.50 9.38 11.21
C TYR A 139 -8.49 9.73 9.72
N LEU A 140 -7.34 10.27 9.30
CA LEU A 140 -7.21 10.97 8.03
C LEU A 140 -6.06 10.40 7.19
N PHE A 141 -6.20 10.46 5.87
CA PHE A 141 -5.07 10.58 4.94
C PHE A 141 -4.75 12.06 4.77
N HIS A 142 -3.49 12.48 4.85
CA HIS A 142 -3.10 13.89 4.69
C HIS A 142 -1.61 14.05 4.36
N SER A 143 -1.13 15.26 4.06
CA SER A 143 0.29 15.53 3.84
C SER A 143 1.14 15.28 5.09
N VAL A 144 2.47 15.25 4.95
CA VAL A 144 3.39 15.47 6.08
C VAL A 144 3.01 16.71 6.92
N PRO A 145 3.31 16.74 8.23
CA PRO A 145 2.73 17.72 9.16
C PRO A 145 3.26 19.14 8.93
N ILE A 146 2.42 20.12 9.27
CA ILE A 146 2.74 21.53 9.34
C ILE A 146 2.64 22.04 10.78
N ASN A 147 3.36 23.11 11.12
CA ASN A 147 3.21 23.81 12.40
C ASN A 147 2.02 24.80 12.36
N ASP A 148 1.84 25.53 13.47
CA ASP A 148 0.83 26.59 13.65
C ASP A 148 0.95 27.75 12.65
N GLN A 149 2.15 27.97 12.10
CA GLN A 149 2.44 28.95 11.05
C GLN A 149 2.20 28.41 9.64
N GLY A 150 1.74 27.16 9.49
CA GLY A 150 1.51 26.52 8.20
C GLY A 150 2.77 26.05 7.49
N GLN A 151 3.92 26.04 8.16
CA GLN A 151 5.20 25.59 7.62
C GLN A 151 5.38 24.08 7.85
N TYR A 152 5.88 23.35 6.86
CA TYR A 152 6.14 21.92 7.01
C TYR A 152 7.21 21.64 8.06
N ILE A 153 6.93 20.70 8.96
CA ILE A 153 7.86 20.25 9.99
C ILE A 153 8.86 19.29 9.34
N VAL A 154 9.94 19.86 8.79
CA VAL A 154 10.90 19.14 7.93
C VAL A 154 11.47 17.89 8.60
N ALA A 155 11.76 17.95 9.89
CA ALA A 155 12.32 16.82 10.64
C ALA A 155 11.39 15.60 10.65
N GLU A 156 10.07 15.81 10.71
CA GLU A 156 9.09 14.73 10.62
C GLU A 156 8.79 14.31 9.18
N ALA A 157 8.78 15.28 8.26
CA ALA A 157 8.56 15.01 6.85
C ALA A 157 9.65 14.10 6.25
N GLN A 158 10.89 14.22 6.75
CA GLN A 158 12.03 13.38 6.32
C GLN A 158 11.89 11.90 6.70
N ASP A 159 10.99 11.54 7.60
CA ASP A 159 10.73 10.16 8.01
C ASP A 159 9.70 9.44 7.14
N LEU A 160 9.08 10.16 6.20
CA LEU A 160 8.09 9.62 5.27
C LEU A 160 8.58 8.33 4.61
N GLY A 161 7.77 7.27 4.71
CA GLY A 161 8.05 5.99 4.06
C GLY A 161 9.13 5.13 4.73
N LYS A 162 9.78 5.64 5.79
CA LYS A 162 10.82 4.93 6.56
C LYS A 162 10.28 4.35 7.85
N VAL A 163 9.47 5.13 8.58
CA VAL A 163 8.98 4.77 9.92
C VAL A 163 7.54 5.26 10.15
N ALA A 164 6.84 4.58 11.06
CA ALA A 164 5.54 5.00 11.56
C ALA A 164 5.73 6.09 12.63
N ARG A 165 5.24 7.30 12.37
CA ARG A 165 5.56 8.52 13.12
C ARG A 165 4.38 9.48 13.33
N SER A 166 3.15 9.11 12.96
CA SER A 166 1.98 9.97 13.16
C SER A 166 1.23 9.67 14.47
N HIS A 167 0.18 10.46 14.72
CA HIS A 167 -0.78 10.32 15.81
C HIS A 167 -2.00 9.43 15.44
N GLY A 168 -1.82 8.51 14.48
CA GLY A 168 -2.87 7.57 14.03
C GLY A 168 -3.29 7.75 12.56
N CYS A 169 -3.10 8.94 12.01
CA CYS A 169 -3.37 9.23 10.59
C CYS A 169 -2.34 8.61 9.63
N VAL A 170 -2.65 8.60 8.34
CA VAL A 170 -1.75 8.15 7.27
C VAL A 170 -1.16 9.39 6.58
N ARG A 171 0.08 9.74 6.93
CA ARG A 171 0.82 10.85 6.32
C ARG A 171 1.33 10.44 4.94
N LEU A 172 1.23 11.31 3.95
CA LEU A 172 1.68 11.12 2.56
C LEU A 172 2.66 12.25 2.16
N SER A 173 3.36 12.08 1.04
CA SER A 173 4.07 13.21 0.41
C SER A 173 3.08 14.31 0.03
N ILE A 174 3.55 15.55 -0.16
CA ILE A 174 2.68 16.66 -0.54
C ILE A 174 1.98 16.36 -1.88
N PRO A 175 2.68 15.93 -2.95
CA PRO A 175 2.00 15.64 -4.21
C PRO A 175 1.03 14.45 -4.11
N ASP A 176 1.39 13.40 -3.37
CA ASP A 176 0.51 12.23 -3.22
C ASP A 176 -0.74 12.60 -2.42
N ALA A 177 -0.62 13.39 -1.35
CA ALA A 177 -1.75 13.88 -0.55
C ALA A 177 -2.69 14.75 -1.37
N GLN A 178 -2.14 15.70 -2.15
CA GLN A 178 -2.93 16.56 -3.01
C GLN A 178 -3.68 15.75 -4.07
N TRP A 179 -3.01 14.81 -4.73
CA TRP A 179 -3.66 13.94 -5.70
C TRP A 179 -4.75 13.09 -5.03
N PHE A 180 -4.47 12.50 -3.86
CA PHE A 180 -5.42 11.68 -3.12
C PHE A 180 -6.69 12.47 -2.76
N PHE A 181 -6.52 13.68 -2.21
CA PHE A 181 -7.59 14.61 -1.84
C PHE A 181 -8.51 14.98 -3.02
N GLN A 182 -7.91 15.17 -4.19
CA GLN A 182 -8.64 15.57 -5.40
C GLN A 182 -9.37 14.40 -6.05
N ASN A 183 -8.79 13.19 -6.03
CA ASN A 183 -9.18 12.12 -6.94
C ASN A 183 -9.89 10.94 -6.26
N ILE A 184 -9.56 10.61 -5.01
CA ILE A 184 -10.12 9.41 -4.37
C ILE A 184 -11.62 9.61 -4.10
N PRO A 185 -12.50 8.76 -4.68
CA PRO A 185 -13.95 8.89 -4.47
C PRO A 185 -14.38 8.58 -3.04
N TYR A 186 -15.47 9.21 -2.62
CA TYR A 186 -16.24 8.79 -1.46
C TYR A 186 -16.58 7.29 -1.53
N ASN A 187 -16.61 6.63 -0.38
CA ASN A 187 -16.89 5.20 -0.24
C ASN A 187 -15.87 4.26 -0.92
N THR A 188 -14.69 4.76 -1.31
CA THR A 188 -13.58 3.89 -1.73
C THR A 188 -13.16 3.01 -0.56
N LYS A 189 -13.11 1.69 -0.77
CA LYS A 189 -12.68 0.74 0.26
C LYS A 189 -11.22 0.96 0.64
N VAL A 190 -10.94 0.97 1.94
CA VAL A 190 -9.61 1.07 2.53
C VAL A 190 -9.36 -0.15 3.42
N VAL A 191 -8.28 -0.87 3.21
CA VAL A 191 -7.85 -1.97 4.09
C VAL A 191 -6.52 -1.59 4.72
N ILE A 192 -6.40 -1.68 6.04
CA ILE A 192 -5.19 -1.32 6.79
C ILE A 192 -4.67 -2.56 7.53
N ARG A 193 -3.41 -2.91 7.32
CA ARG A 193 -2.74 -4.06 7.94
C ARG A 193 -1.23 -3.90 8.13
#